data_AF-A0AAD6QA85-F1
#
_entry.id   AF-A0AAD6QA85-F1
#
_cell.length_a   1.000
_cell.length_b   1.000
_cell.length_c   1.000
_cell.angle_alpha   90.00
_cell.angle_beta   90.00
_cell.angle_gamma   90.00
#
_symmetry.space_group_name_H-M   'P 1'
#
loop_
_entity.id
_entity.type
_entity.pdbx_description
1 polymer ?
#
loop_
_entity_poly.entity_id
_entity_poly.type
_entity_poly.pdbx_seq_one_letter_code
_entity_poly.pdbx_strand_id
1 'polypeptide(L)'
;MAAAIDPNFLRVQVRAANCYLALGEVEDAVQYFKRCLQLGIDVCVDQKAAVEASDGLQKAQKVSECMQHAALLLKRGAPNDAESALQLRKYEELIQLCEQTFDSAKKNSPPLHADYHVENLGPELAKDTSFMIWRCRFIFKSYFHLGRLEEAIVSLEKQEELTSIARSSLSRNDIETQESLVPLAATVQELLRHKAAGNEAFQAGKHSEAIEHYSAALSRNIESRPFAAICFCNRAAAYKALGQITDAIADCSLAIALDGNYLKAISRRATLYEMIRDYGQAANDLQRVVAILIKQAEEKTKHFGHSDRTTNLANDLRQARLRLSTIEEEARKEIPLNMYLILGIEPSASASEVKKAYRKAALRHHPDKAGQSLARSDYVDDGLWKEIGEEVHKDADRLFKMIGEAYAMLSDPAKRSQYDLEEAMRNDPKKRSGSSTYRNTYRSSELSI
;
A
#
# COMPACT_ATOMS: atom_id res chain seq x y z
N MET A 1 27.57 23.66 -27.08
CA MET A 1 28.35 24.47 -28.04
C MET A 1 28.15 25.99 -27.87
N ALA A 2 26.92 26.52 -27.85
CA ALA A 2 26.68 27.97 -27.66
C ALA A 2 27.14 28.56 -26.30
N ALA A 3 26.98 27.81 -25.21
CA ALA A 3 27.42 28.22 -23.86
C ALA A 3 28.95 28.37 -23.72
N ALA A 4 29.71 27.75 -24.62
CA ALA A 4 31.17 27.84 -24.67
C ALA A 4 31.64 29.05 -25.50
N ILE A 5 30.77 29.61 -26.34
CA ILE A 5 31.04 30.76 -27.21
C ILE A 5 30.76 32.07 -26.46
N ASP A 6 29.69 32.13 -25.67
CA ASP A 6 29.42 33.25 -24.75
C ASP A 6 28.98 32.71 -23.37
N PRO A 7 29.90 32.67 -22.39
CA PRO A 7 29.61 32.22 -21.03
C PRO A 7 28.62 33.13 -20.28
N ASN A 8 28.48 34.40 -20.69
CA ASN A 8 27.67 35.41 -20.01
C ASN A 8 26.23 35.45 -20.54
N PHE A 9 25.91 34.69 -21.59
CA PHE A 9 24.57 34.64 -22.15
C PHE A 9 23.64 33.75 -21.31
N LEU A 10 23.04 34.36 -20.29
CA LEU A 10 22.17 33.75 -19.29
C LEU A 10 21.08 32.82 -19.87
N ARG A 11 20.42 33.20 -20.97
CA ARG A 11 19.37 32.36 -21.56
C ARG A 11 19.89 31.02 -22.09
N VAL A 12 21.12 30.98 -22.61
CA VAL A 12 21.73 29.72 -23.06
C VAL A 12 22.20 28.89 -21.88
N GLN A 13 22.67 29.52 -20.80
CA GLN A 13 23.03 28.81 -19.57
C GLN A 13 21.80 28.22 -18.86
N VAL A 14 20.69 28.96 -18.78
CA VAL A 14 19.40 28.46 -18.25
C VAL A 14 18.85 27.34 -19.12
N ARG A 15 18.95 27.47 -20.46
CA ARG A 15 18.54 26.41 -21.38
C ARG A 15 19.41 25.16 -21.22
N ALA A 16 20.73 25.31 -21.09
CA ALA A 16 21.65 24.22 -20.80
C ALA A 16 21.35 23.56 -19.45
N ALA A 17 21.10 24.34 -18.40
CA ALA A 17 20.71 23.86 -17.08
C ALA A 17 19.40 23.06 -17.12
N ASN A 18 18.40 23.57 -17.85
CA ASN A 18 17.14 22.87 -18.11
C ASN A 18 17.37 21.58 -18.92
N CYS A 19 18.32 21.56 -19.86
CA CYS A 19 18.73 20.34 -20.55
C CYS A 19 19.39 19.35 -19.58
N TYR A 20 20.37 19.76 -18.75
CA TYR A 20 20.98 18.89 -17.75
C TYR A 20 19.95 18.33 -16.75
N LEU A 21 19.00 19.16 -16.31
CA LEU A 21 17.89 18.72 -15.44
C LEU A 21 16.98 17.72 -16.15
N ALA A 22 16.74 17.95 -17.45
CA ALA A 22 16.02 17.06 -18.34
C ALA A 22 16.77 15.76 -18.69
N LEU A 23 18.09 15.70 -18.45
CA LEU A 23 18.95 14.54 -18.65
C LEU A 23 19.25 13.79 -17.34
N GLY A 24 18.76 14.29 -16.21
CA GLY A 24 19.01 13.66 -14.90
C GLY A 24 20.40 13.83 -14.35
N GLU A 25 21.24 14.60 -15.03
CA GLU A 25 22.50 15.09 -14.49
C GLU A 25 22.15 16.23 -13.51
N VAL A 26 21.47 15.89 -12.41
CA VAL A 26 20.86 16.86 -11.48
C VAL A 26 21.93 17.71 -10.81
N GLU A 27 23.07 17.11 -10.48
CA GLU A 27 24.23 17.82 -9.94
C GLU A 27 24.78 18.85 -10.93
N ASP A 28 24.88 18.48 -12.22
CA ASP A 28 25.33 19.40 -13.28
C ASP A 28 24.28 20.50 -13.51
N ALA A 29 22.99 20.15 -13.54
CA ALA A 29 21.91 21.11 -13.62
C ALA A 29 21.96 22.14 -12.49
N VAL A 30 22.14 21.68 -11.24
CA VAL A 30 22.32 22.52 -10.05
C VAL A 30 23.53 23.44 -10.20
N GLN A 31 24.66 22.95 -10.73
CA GLN A 31 25.83 23.78 -10.98
C GLN A 31 25.56 24.86 -12.03
N TYR A 32 24.91 24.51 -13.14
CA TYR A 32 24.57 25.47 -14.19
C TYR A 32 23.58 26.53 -13.71
N PHE A 33 22.53 26.16 -12.97
CA PHE A 33 21.61 27.16 -12.41
C PHE A 33 22.27 28.06 -11.36
N LYS A 34 23.14 27.53 -10.48
CA LYS A 34 23.92 28.34 -9.54
C LYS A 34 24.82 29.35 -10.27
N ARG A 35 25.43 28.92 -11.37
CA ARG A 35 26.28 29.78 -12.21
C ARG A 35 25.47 30.90 -12.88
N CYS A 36 24.26 30.61 -13.38
CA CYS A 36 23.34 31.63 -13.88
C CYS A 36 23.04 32.71 -12.82
N LEU A 37 22.74 32.30 -11.59
CA LEU A 37 22.38 33.23 -10.52
C LEU A 37 23.57 34.05 -10.02
N GLN A 38 24.78 33.51 -10.07
CA GLN A 38 26.01 34.25 -9.75
C GLN A 38 26.34 35.32 -10.80
N LEU A 39 26.14 35.03 -12.09
CA LEU A 39 26.37 35.97 -13.20
C LEU A 39 25.33 37.09 -13.26
N GLY A 40 24.10 36.85 -12.77
CA GLY A 40 23.03 37.85 -12.71
C GLY A 40 23.21 38.95 -11.67
N ILE A 41 24.27 38.91 -10.84
CA ILE A 41 24.55 39.94 -9.83
C ILE A 41 25.36 41.12 -10.42
N ASP A 42 26.10 40.89 -11.51
CA ASP A 42 27.09 41.86 -12.04
C ASP A 42 26.68 42.59 -13.34
N VAL A 43 25.59 42.22 -14.02
CA VAL A 43 25.21 42.82 -15.31
C VAL A 43 23.69 42.99 -15.42
N CYS A 44 23.24 44.15 -15.94
CA CYS A 44 21.83 44.50 -16.21
C CYS A 44 21.03 43.29 -16.76
N VAL A 45 20.13 42.75 -15.94
CA VAL A 45 19.65 41.37 -16.02
C VAL A 45 18.42 41.22 -16.93
N ASP A 46 18.39 40.16 -17.75
CA ASP A 46 17.13 39.58 -18.24
C ASP A 46 16.42 38.93 -17.05
N GLN A 47 15.65 39.74 -16.31
CA GLN A 47 15.00 39.39 -15.05
C GLN A 47 14.17 38.11 -15.16
N LYS A 48 13.66 37.80 -16.35
CA LYS A 48 12.92 36.57 -16.64
C LYS A 48 13.81 35.34 -16.60
N ALA A 49 15.02 35.40 -17.19
CA ALA A 49 15.97 34.31 -17.18
C ALA A 49 16.53 34.04 -15.77
N ALA A 50 16.71 35.08 -14.95
CA ALA A 50 17.15 34.92 -13.56
C ALA A 50 16.06 34.25 -12.68
N VAL A 51 14.79 34.64 -12.85
CA VAL A 51 13.66 33.98 -12.18
C VAL A 51 13.54 32.53 -12.62
N GLU A 52 13.68 32.25 -13.92
CA GLU A 52 13.66 30.89 -14.47
C GLU A 52 14.84 30.05 -13.93
N ALA A 53 16.02 30.64 -13.79
CA ALA A 53 17.18 29.98 -13.19
C ALA A 53 16.96 29.64 -11.71
N SER A 54 16.33 30.55 -10.96
CA SER A 54 16.02 30.36 -9.53
C SER A 54 14.98 29.27 -9.33
N ASP A 55 13.91 29.27 -10.12
CA ASP A 55 12.88 28.23 -10.10
C ASP A 55 13.45 26.86 -10.54
N GLY A 56 14.27 26.86 -11.59
CA GLY A 56 14.98 25.67 -12.06
C GLY A 56 15.94 25.09 -11.03
N LEU A 57 16.71 25.95 -10.32
CA LEU A 57 17.59 25.53 -9.23
C LEU A 57 16.80 24.88 -8.10
N GLN A 58 15.70 25.51 -7.66
CA GLN A 58 14.87 24.98 -6.59
C GLN A 58 14.28 23.62 -6.96
N LYS A 59 13.83 23.44 -8.20
CA LYS A 59 13.36 22.16 -8.73
C LYS A 59 14.48 21.11 -8.76
N ALA A 60 15.65 21.45 -9.29
CA ALA A 60 16.79 20.54 -9.37
C ALA A 60 17.29 20.12 -7.98
N GLN A 61 17.38 21.04 -7.02
CA GLN A 61 17.73 20.73 -5.64
C GLN A 61 16.69 19.83 -4.99
N LYS A 62 15.40 20.08 -5.21
CA LYS A 62 14.33 19.22 -4.70
C LYS A 62 14.39 17.82 -5.31
N VAL A 63 14.71 17.69 -6.60
CA VAL A 63 14.95 16.38 -7.26
C VAL A 63 16.15 15.68 -6.62
N SER A 64 17.28 16.36 -6.45
CA SER A 64 18.50 15.78 -5.84
C SER A 64 18.24 15.37 -4.39
N GLU A 65 17.53 16.18 -3.61
CA GLU A 65 17.12 15.86 -2.24
C GLU A 65 16.17 14.66 -2.22
N CYS A 66 15.12 14.64 -3.04
CA CYS A 66 14.24 13.47 -3.16
C CYS A 66 15.01 12.21 -3.59
N MET A 67 15.97 12.32 -4.49
CA MET A 67 16.80 11.21 -4.98
C MET A 67 17.77 10.69 -3.93
N GLN A 68 18.52 11.59 -3.28
CA GLN A 68 19.43 11.25 -2.19
C GLN A 68 18.65 10.66 -1.03
N HIS A 69 17.48 11.22 -0.72
CA HIS A 69 16.64 10.74 0.35
C HIS A 69 15.97 9.42 -0.02
N ALA A 70 15.53 9.19 -1.26
CA ALA A 70 15.05 7.88 -1.73
C ALA A 70 16.17 6.83 -1.73
N ALA A 71 17.38 7.20 -2.15
CA ALA A 71 18.56 6.33 -2.09
C ALA A 71 19.02 6.05 -0.65
N LEU A 72 18.82 7.00 0.28
CA LEU A 72 19.01 6.84 1.72
C LEU A 72 17.89 6.01 2.34
N LEU A 73 16.65 6.16 1.91
CA LEU A 73 15.50 5.34 2.35
C LEU A 73 15.67 3.88 1.90
N LEU A 74 16.26 3.66 0.73
CA LEU A 74 16.73 2.35 0.28
C LEU A 74 17.94 1.82 1.08
N LYS A 75 18.57 2.64 1.94
CA LYS A 75 19.81 2.31 2.69
C LYS A 75 19.73 2.44 4.22
N ARG A 76 18.73 3.11 4.81
CA ARG A 76 18.70 3.44 6.24
C ARG A 76 17.26 3.49 6.77
N GLY A 77 16.98 2.60 7.74
CA GLY A 77 15.68 2.36 8.35
C GLY A 77 15.39 3.20 9.59
N ALA A 78 14.22 3.85 9.56
CA ALA A 78 13.22 3.98 10.64
C ALA A 78 12.03 4.75 10.05
N PRO A 79 10.81 4.18 10.09
CA PRO A 79 9.64 4.96 10.56
C PRO A 79 8.63 4.32 11.50
N ASN A 80 7.96 5.16 12.29
CA ASN A 80 6.62 4.92 12.85
C ASN A 80 5.51 5.15 11.80
N ASP A 81 4.24 4.87 12.11
CA ASP A 81 3.04 5.05 11.25
C ASP A 81 3.00 6.36 10.41
N ALA A 82 3.39 7.49 11.02
CA ALA A 82 3.40 8.80 10.36
C ALA A 82 4.43 8.88 9.23
N GLU A 83 5.52 8.13 9.34
CA GLU A 83 6.65 8.20 8.44
C GLU A 83 6.59 7.05 7.38
N SER A 84 5.82 5.97 7.61
CA SER A 84 5.30 5.11 6.51
C SER A 84 4.39 5.89 5.56
N ALA A 85 3.46 6.70 6.08
CA ALA A 85 2.62 7.59 5.27
C ALA A 85 3.44 8.71 4.58
N LEU A 86 4.48 9.22 5.24
CA LEU A 86 5.45 10.16 4.65
C LEU A 86 6.25 9.50 3.52
N GLN A 87 6.64 8.23 3.67
CA GLN A 87 7.35 7.46 2.65
C GLN A 87 6.47 7.24 1.41
N LEU A 88 5.21 6.82 1.57
CA LEU A 88 4.26 6.73 0.46
C LEU A 88 4.13 8.09 -0.23
N ARG A 89 3.87 9.17 0.53
CA ARG A 89 3.79 10.54 0.01
C ARG A 89 5.04 10.95 -0.77
N LYS A 90 6.24 10.54 -0.31
CA LYS A 90 7.50 10.80 -1.01
C LYS A 90 7.61 10.04 -2.34
N TYR A 91 7.09 8.81 -2.44
CA TYR A 91 6.98 8.11 -3.71
C TYR A 91 5.99 8.79 -4.66
N GLU A 92 4.83 9.24 -4.17
CA GLU A 92 3.90 10.05 -4.97
C GLU A 92 4.54 11.36 -5.47
N GLU A 93 5.23 12.09 -4.59
CA GLU A 93 5.95 13.32 -4.94
C GLU A 93 7.07 13.03 -5.95
N LEU A 94 7.79 11.92 -5.79
CA LEU A 94 8.82 11.49 -6.73
C LEU A 94 8.23 11.18 -8.10
N ILE A 95 7.11 10.44 -8.18
CA ILE A 95 6.41 10.17 -9.43
C ILE A 95 6.00 11.48 -10.09
N GLN A 96 5.35 12.38 -9.34
CA GLN A 96 4.89 13.67 -9.87
C GLN A 96 6.06 14.52 -10.39
N LEU A 97 7.17 14.54 -9.67
CA LEU A 97 8.38 15.26 -10.06
C LEU A 97 9.05 14.62 -11.30
N CYS A 98 9.05 13.28 -11.37
CA CYS A 98 9.46 12.49 -12.53
C CYS A 98 8.46 12.53 -13.70
N GLU A 99 7.26 13.06 -13.54
CA GLU A 99 6.34 13.32 -14.66
C GLU A 99 6.48 14.77 -15.13
N GLN A 100 6.51 15.73 -14.22
CA GLN A 100 6.65 17.16 -14.56
C GLN A 100 7.95 17.49 -15.29
N THR A 101 9.05 16.85 -14.89
CA THR A 101 10.34 17.05 -15.57
C THR A 101 10.41 16.33 -16.93
N PHE A 102 9.47 15.42 -17.25
CA PHE A 102 9.45 14.67 -18.51
C PHE A 102 8.95 15.55 -19.65
N ASP A 103 7.88 16.32 -19.43
CA ASP A 103 7.37 17.25 -20.45
C ASP A 103 8.36 18.37 -20.76
N SER A 104 9.09 18.84 -19.75
CA SER A 104 10.19 19.79 -19.94
C SER A 104 11.35 19.16 -20.70
N ALA A 105 11.70 17.90 -20.43
CA ALA A 105 12.73 17.19 -21.16
C ALA A 105 12.37 16.96 -22.63
N LYS A 106 11.15 16.51 -22.90
CA LYS A 106 10.65 16.25 -24.25
C LYS A 106 10.59 17.52 -25.11
N LYS A 107 10.28 18.68 -24.52
CA LYS A 107 10.29 19.98 -25.22
C LYS A 107 11.70 20.49 -25.54
N ASN A 108 12.71 20.01 -24.82
CA ASN A 108 14.10 20.44 -24.97
C ASN A 108 14.96 19.44 -25.75
N SER A 109 14.49 18.20 -25.94
CA SER A 109 15.13 17.19 -26.80
C SER A 109 14.76 17.43 -28.28
N PRO A 110 15.69 17.22 -29.24
CA PRO A 110 15.40 17.43 -30.66
C PRO A 110 14.25 16.50 -31.13
N PRO A 111 13.36 16.97 -32.04
CA PRO A 111 12.24 16.17 -32.50
C PRO A 111 12.75 14.93 -33.25
N LEU A 112 12.41 13.75 -32.73
CA LEU A 112 12.57 12.47 -33.41
C LEU A 112 11.58 12.41 -34.59
N HIS A 113 11.93 13.02 -35.71
CA HIS A 113 11.22 12.80 -36.98
C HIS A 113 11.76 11.54 -37.66
N ALA A 114 10.84 10.71 -38.16
CA ALA A 114 11.08 9.37 -38.70
C ALA A 114 11.98 9.27 -39.94
N ASP A 115 12.53 10.37 -40.46
CA ASP A 115 13.22 10.44 -41.75
C ASP A 115 14.70 10.88 -41.70
N TYR A 116 15.31 10.99 -40.51
CA TYR A 116 16.75 11.32 -40.43
C TYR A 116 17.62 10.05 -40.47
N HIS A 117 18.46 9.95 -41.50
CA HIS A 117 19.46 8.90 -41.65
C HIS A 117 20.34 8.76 -40.38
N VAL A 118 20.36 7.53 -39.84
CA VAL A 118 20.89 7.11 -38.52
C VAL A 118 22.44 7.07 -38.46
N GLU A 119 23.15 7.75 -39.36
CA GLU A 119 24.62 7.59 -39.45
C GLU A 119 25.45 8.59 -38.63
N ASN A 120 24.84 9.56 -37.91
CA ASN A 120 25.61 10.53 -37.12
C ASN A 120 24.95 11.03 -35.81
N LEU A 121 23.95 10.33 -35.26
CA LEU A 121 23.45 10.64 -33.91
C LEU A 121 24.35 10.01 -32.84
N GLY A 122 25.38 10.77 -32.43
CA GLY A 122 26.40 10.36 -31.47
C GLY A 122 25.96 10.34 -29.99
N PRO A 123 26.92 10.42 -29.03
CA PRO A 123 26.75 10.13 -27.59
C PRO A 123 25.67 10.93 -26.84
N GLU A 124 25.13 12.00 -27.41
CA GLU A 124 24.01 12.76 -26.83
C GLU A 124 22.70 11.96 -26.82
N LEU A 125 22.36 11.24 -27.91
CA LEU A 125 21.16 10.39 -27.95
C LEU A 125 21.25 9.22 -26.96
N ALA A 126 22.47 8.75 -26.70
CA ALA A 126 22.75 7.69 -25.73
C ALA A 126 22.48 8.12 -24.28
N LYS A 127 22.84 9.37 -23.95
CA LYS A 127 22.59 9.97 -22.63
C LYS A 127 21.10 10.22 -22.41
N ASP A 128 20.38 10.79 -23.39
CA ASP A 128 18.93 10.99 -23.34
C ASP A 128 18.18 9.67 -23.06
N THR A 129 18.58 8.60 -23.76
CA THR A 129 17.93 7.29 -23.65
C THR A 129 18.25 6.59 -22.33
N SER A 130 19.48 6.70 -21.84
CA SER A 130 19.90 6.16 -20.53
C SER A 130 19.14 6.80 -19.37
N PHE A 131 18.86 8.10 -19.47
CA PHE A 131 18.08 8.81 -18.46
C PHE A 131 16.59 8.44 -18.48
N MET A 132 15.98 8.32 -19.67
CA MET A 132 14.60 7.86 -19.77
C MET A 132 14.41 6.47 -19.18
N ILE A 133 15.36 5.56 -19.43
CA ILE A 133 15.40 4.24 -18.80
C ILE A 133 15.50 4.37 -17.28
N TRP A 134 16.43 5.19 -16.77
CA TRP A 134 16.58 5.43 -15.34
C TRP A 134 15.27 5.92 -14.66
N ARG A 135 14.57 6.88 -15.27
CA ARG A 135 13.30 7.41 -14.73
C ARG A 135 12.21 6.36 -14.67
N CYS A 136 12.01 5.61 -15.76
CA CYS A 136 11.02 4.54 -15.81
C CYS A 136 11.26 3.53 -14.69
N ARG A 137 12.52 3.23 -14.36
CA ARG A 137 12.87 2.34 -13.25
C ARG A 137 12.48 2.90 -11.88
N PHE A 138 12.69 4.20 -11.64
CA PHE A 138 12.29 4.83 -10.38
C PHE A 138 10.78 4.93 -10.23
N ILE A 139 10.07 5.28 -11.32
CA ILE A 139 8.60 5.28 -11.35
C ILE A 139 8.07 3.86 -11.08
N PHE A 140 8.65 2.85 -11.74
CA PHE A 140 8.31 1.44 -11.53
C PHE A 140 8.49 1.01 -10.07
N LYS A 141 9.68 1.24 -9.48
CA LYS A 141 9.95 0.90 -8.07
C LYS A 141 9.03 1.67 -7.12
N SER A 142 8.72 2.93 -7.43
CA SER A 142 7.79 3.73 -6.64
C SER A 142 6.39 3.13 -6.67
N TYR A 143 5.84 2.84 -7.84
CA TYR A 143 4.55 2.16 -7.97
C TYR A 143 4.53 0.79 -7.29
N PHE A 144 5.62 0.04 -7.37
CA PHE A 144 5.78 -1.22 -6.66
C PHE A 144 5.63 -1.05 -5.14
N HIS A 145 6.35 -0.11 -4.52
CA HIS A 145 6.27 0.14 -3.07
C HIS A 145 4.93 0.77 -2.64
N LEU A 146 4.26 1.49 -3.54
CA LEU A 146 2.90 2.02 -3.35
C LEU A 146 1.82 0.93 -3.48
N GLY A 147 2.16 -0.28 -3.91
CA GLY A 147 1.19 -1.36 -4.19
C GLY A 147 0.37 -1.17 -5.47
N ARG A 148 0.75 -0.17 -6.30
CA ARG A 148 0.15 0.20 -7.58
C ARG A 148 0.77 -0.62 -8.72
N LEU A 149 0.67 -1.95 -8.60
CA LEU A 149 1.41 -2.91 -9.42
C LEU A 149 1.01 -2.86 -10.90
N GLU A 150 -0.25 -2.56 -11.19
CA GLU A 150 -0.73 -2.35 -12.56
C GLU A 150 -0.03 -1.15 -13.22
N GLU A 151 0.06 0.00 -12.53
CA GLU A 151 0.79 1.16 -13.05
C GLU A 151 2.30 0.92 -13.13
N ALA A 152 2.85 0.08 -12.26
CA ALA A 152 4.23 -0.37 -12.35
C ALA A 152 4.47 -1.06 -13.69
N ILE A 153 3.67 -2.06 -14.07
CA ILE A 153 3.85 -2.77 -15.35
C ILE A 153 3.77 -1.83 -16.55
N VAL A 154 2.78 -0.92 -16.59
CA VAL A 154 2.66 0.05 -17.69
C VAL A 154 3.93 0.92 -17.82
N SER A 155 4.52 1.29 -16.68
CA SER A 155 5.77 2.06 -16.66
C SER A 155 6.97 1.26 -17.16
N LEU A 156 6.96 -0.05 -16.95
CA LEU A 156 7.99 -0.98 -17.42
C LEU A 156 7.86 -1.28 -18.91
N GLU A 157 6.66 -1.49 -19.44
CA GLU A 157 6.43 -1.69 -20.88
C GLU A 157 6.97 -0.50 -21.68
N LYS A 158 6.71 0.72 -21.18
CA LYS A 158 7.29 1.96 -21.71
C LYS A 158 8.82 1.96 -21.64
N GLN A 159 9.42 1.38 -20.61
CA GLN A 159 10.87 1.23 -20.48
C GLN A 159 11.43 0.25 -21.53
N GLU A 160 10.79 -0.90 -21.74
CA GLU A 160 11.25 -1.92 -22.68
C GLU A 160 11.23 -1.41 -24.13
N GLU A 161 10.18 -0.65 -24.50
CA GLU A 161 10.09 0.02 -25.79
C GLU A 161 11.27 0.99 -26.01
N LEU A 162 11.55 1.85 -25.02
CA LEU A 162 12.68 2.79 -25.05
C LEU A 162 14.04 2.08 -25.05
N THR A 163 14.17 0.97 -24.32
CA THR A 163 15.40 0.17 -24.27
C THR A 163 15.63 -0.56 -25.59
N SER A 164 14.57 -0.98 -26.28
CA SER A 164 14.65 -1.57 -27.63
C SER A 164 15.18 -0.55 -28.65
N ILE A 165 14.67 0.68 -28.60
CA ILE A 165 15.14 1.81 -29.43
C ILE A 165 16.61 2.15 -29.11
N ALA A 166 17.01 2.07 -27.84
CA ALA A 166 18.41 2.25 -27.43
C ALA A 166 19.34 1.19 -28.02
N ARG A 167 18.92 -0.09 -27.94
CA ARG A 167 19.70 -1.25 -28.40
C ARG A 167 19.89 -1.30 -29.92
N SER A 168 18.95 -0.73 -30.70
CA SER A 168 19.14 -0.59 -32.15
C SER A 168 20.12 0.53 -32.53
N SER A 169 20.47 1.41 -31.58
CA SER A 169 21.21 2.65 -31.83
C SER A 169 22.60 2.69 -31.17
N LEU A 170 22.95 1.74 -30.30
CA LEU A 170 24.18 1.74 -29.47
C LEU A 170 24.91 0.40 -29.43
N SER A 171 26.23 0.46 -29.20
CA SER A 171 27.09 -0.71 -28.90
C SER A 171 26.77 -1.29 -27.52
N ARG A 172 26.81 -2.63 -27.40
CA ARG A 172 26.37 -3.43 -26.24
C ARG A 172 27.01 -3.07 -24.89
N ASN A 173 28.15 -2.40 -24.87
CA ASN A 173 29.02 -2.36 -23.69
C ASN A 173 28.71 -1.23 -22.69
N ASP A 174 27.90 -0.21 -23.03
CA ASP A 174 27.56 0.89 -22.10
C ASP A 174 26.27 0.65 -21.30
N ILE A 175 25.54 -0.45 -21.56
CA ILE A 175 24.26 -0.78 -20.91
C ILE A 175 24.49 -1.68 -19.66
N GLU A 176 25.69 -2.24 -19.50
CA GLU A 176 25.99 -3.32 -18.54
C GLU A 176 26.15 -2.90 -17.05
N THR A 177 26.06 -1.61 -16.71
CA THR A 177 26.17 -1.15 -15.31
C THR A 177 24.83 -1.04 -14.57
N GLN A 178 23.70 -1.43 -15.17
CA GLN A 178 22.39 -1.36 -14.51
C GLN A 178 21.85 -2.71 -14.05
N GLU A 179 21.45 -2.78 -12.78
CA GLU A 179 20.71 -3.89 -12.15
C GLU A 179 19.55 -4.34 -13.06
N SER A 180 19.34 -5.62 -13.33
CA SER A 180 18.24 -6.03 -14.22
C SER A 180 16.89 -5.90 -13.50
N LEU A 181 15.92 -5.17 -14.04
CA LEU A 181 14.53 -5.13 -13.51
C LEU A 181 13.70 -6.34 -13.93
N VAL A 182 14.19 -7.16 -14.87
CA VAL A 182 13.48 -8.33 -15.40
C VAL A 182 12.99 -9.29 -14.29
N PRO A 183 13.76 -9.59 -13.23
CA PRO A 183 13.28 -10.45 -12.14
C PRO A 183 12.14 -9.82 -11.34
N LEU A 184 12.19 -8.50 -11.08
CA LEU A 184 11.15 -7.80 -10.33
C LEU A 184 9.88 -7.63 -11.17
N ALA A 185 10.02 -7.39 -12.47
CA ALA A 185 8.92 -7.35 -13.43
C ALA A 185 8.13 -8.66 -13.49
N ALA A 186 8.83 -9.79 -13.65
CA ALA A 186 8.22 -11.11 -13.65
C ALA A 186 7.53 -11.40 -12.31
N THR A 187 8.12 -10.95 -11.20
CA THR A 187 7.50 -11.03 -9.88
C THR A 187 6.19 -10.24 -9.83
N VAL A 188 6.18 -8.98 -10.29
CA VAL A 188 4.98 -8.13 -10.32
C VAL A 188 3.85 -8.75 -11.16
N GLN A 189 4.18 -9.30 -12.34
CA GLN A 189 3.22 -10.01 -13.18
C GLN A 189 2.60 -11.22 -12.45
N GLU A 190 3.42 -12.03 -11.79
CA GLU A 190 2.93 -13.20 -11.06
C GLU A 190 2.08 -12.81 -9.84
N LEU A 191 2.44 -11.74 -9.13
CA LEU A 191 1.64 -11.18 -8.03
C LEU A 191 0.25 -10.77 -8.52
N LEU A 192 0.18 -10.02 -9.63
CA LEU A 192 -1.09 -9.59 -10.23
C LEU A 192 -1.92 -10.78 -10.71
N ARG A 193 -1.29 -11.77 -11.35
CA ARG A 193 -1.96 -12.99 -11.81
C ARG A 193 -2.59 -13.75 -10.65
N HIS A 194 -1.86 -13.93 -9.55
CA HIS A 194 -2.40 -14.57 -8.35
C HIS A 194 -3.50 -13.74 -7.68
N LYS A 195 -3.37 -12.41 -7.59
CA LYS A 195 -4.44 -11.55 -7.07
C LYS A 195 -5.71 -11.68 -7.90
N ALA A 196 -5.60 -11.63 -9.23
CA ALA A 196 -6.72 -11.75 -10.16
C ALA A 196 -7.41 -13.11 -10.05
N ALA A 197 -6.64 -14.21 -10.09
CA ALA A 197 -7.16 -15.57 -9.94
C ALA A 197 -7.85 -15.77 -8.58
N GLY A 198 -7.26 -15.23 -7.51
CA GLY A 198 -7.88 -15.27 -6.18
C GLY A 198 -9.20 -14.50 -6.11
N ASN A 199 -9.26 -13.32 -6.74
CA ASN A 199 -10.49 -12.54 -6.83
C ASN A 199 -11.57 -13.27 -7.63
N GLU A 200 -11.22 -13.86 -8.78
CA GLU A 200 -12.14 -14.65 -9.60
C GLU A 200 -12.68 -15.87 -8.84
N ALA A 201 -11.81 -16.64 -8.18
CA ALA A 201 -12.21 -17.76 -7.34
C ALA A 201 -13.13 -17.31 -6.18
N PHE A 202 -12.86 -16.17 -5.56
CA PHE A 202 -13.71 -15.61 -4.51
C PHE A 202 -15.10 -15.26 -5.03
N GLN A 203 -15.19 -14.60 -6.20
CA GLN A 203 -16.46 -14.26 -6.83
C GLN A 203 -17.24 -15.51 -7.27
N ALA A 204 -16.53 -16.58 -7.65
CA ALA A 204 -17.13 -17.88 -7.97
C ALA A 204 -17.57 -18.69 -6.72
N GLY A 205 -17.39 -18.16 -5.50
CA GLY A 205 -17.70 -18.87 -4.25
C GLY A 205 -16.69 -19.96 -3.87
N LYS A 206 -15.60 -20.09 -4.63
CA LYS A 206 -14.53 -21.07 -4.40
C LYS A 206 -13.52 -20.53 -3.39
N HIS A 207 -13.95 -20.35 -2.15
CA HIS A 207 -13.16 -19.64 -1.14
C HIS A 207 -11.83 -20.31 -0.79
N SER A 208 -11.76 -21.65 -0.81
CA SER A 208 -10.50 -22.38 -0.59
C SER A 208 -9.46 -22.10 -1.69
N GLU A 209 -9.88 -22.10 -2.96
CA GLU A 209 -9.01 -21.78 -4.11
C GLU A 209 -8.55 -20.32 -4.06
N ALA A 210 -9.44 -19.40 -3.66
CA ALA A 210 -9.08 -18.00 -3.42
C ALA A 210 -7.96 -17.87 -2.37
N ILE A 211 -8.05 -18.61 -1.26
CA ILE A 211 -7.03 -18.63 -0.20
C ILE A 211 -5.68 -19.10 -0.74
N GLU A 212 -5.66 -20.14 -1.58
CA GLU A 212 -4.43 -20.67 -2.18
C GLU A 212 -3.76 -19.61 -3.07
N HIS A 213 -4.52 -18.95 -3.93
CA HIS A 213 -4.00 -17.90 -4.80
C HIS A 213 -3.45 -16.70 -4.03
N TYR A 214 -4.17 -16.20 -3.01
CA TYR A 214 -3.65 -15.10 -2.19
C TYR A 214 -2.41 -15.52 -1.39
N SER A 215 -2.37 -16.76 -0.88
CA SER A 215 -1.20 -17.28 -0.19
C SER A 215 0.00 -17.42 -1.10
N ALA A 216 -0.21 -17.82 -2.36
CA ALA A 216 0.83 -17.88 -3.37
C ALA A 216 1.39 -16.48 -3.66
N ALA A 217 0.54 -15.46 -3.83
CA ALA A 217 1.00 -14.07 -3.98
C ALA A 217 1.88 -13.61 -2.81
N LEU A 218 1.40 -13.81 -1.57
CA LEU A 218 2.13 -13.41 -0.35
C LEU A 218 3.46 -14.16 -0.17
N SER A 219 3.55 -15.41 -0.65
CA SER A 219 4.79 -16.18 -0.58
C SER A 219 5.88 -15.71 -1.54
N ARG A 220 5.50 -14.99 -2.61
CA ARG A 220 6.43 -14.53 -3.66
C ARG A 220 7.11 -13.23 -3.29
N ASN A 221 6.35 -12.28 -2.73
CA ASN A 221 6.90 -11.02 -2.29
C ASN A 221 5.98 -10.36 -1.25
N ILE A 222 6.57 -9.90 -0.14
CA ILE A 222 5.89 -9.15 0.91
C ILE A 222 6.39 -7.70 1.04
N GLU A 223 7.39 -7.33 0.24
CA GLU A 223 8.05 -6.02 0.27
C GLU A 223 7.13 -4.90 -0.24
N SER A 224 6.24 -5.21 -1.17
CA SER A 224 5.13 -4.31 -1.52
C SER A 224 4.07 -4.35 -0.42
N ARG A 225 4.30 -3.61 0.67
CA ARG A 225 3.43 -3.60 1.85
C ARG A 225 1.95 -3.33 1.53
N PRO A 226 1.58 -2.29 0.75
CA PRO A 226 0.17 -2.01 0.48
C PRO A 226 -0.48 -3.13 -0.36
N PHE A 227 0.27 -3.73 -1.29
CA PHE A 227 -0.23 -4.88 -2.06
C PHE A 227 -0.42 -6.11 -1.17
N ALA A 228 0.55 -6.41 -0.30
CA ALA A 228 0.44 -7.50 0.65
C ALA A 228 -0.75 -7.30 1.60
N ALA A 229 -0.99 -6.07 2.10
CA ALA A 229 -2.15 -5.72 2.90
C ALA A 229 -3.47 -6.02 2.17
N ILE A 230 -3.57 -5.69 0.87
CA ILE A 230 -4.72 -6.04 0.03
C ILE A 230 -4.91 -7.56 -0.04
N CYS A 231 -3.85 -8.33 -0.31
CA CYS A 231 -3.93 -9.79 -0.37
C CYS A 231 -4.37 -10.42 0.95
N PHE A 232 -3.83 -9.95 2.09
CA PHE A 232 -4.27 -10.39 3.42
C PHE A 232 -5.75 -10.05 3.67
N CYS A 233 -6.20 -8.84 3.36
CA CYS A 233 -7.61 -8.46 3.54
C CYS A 233 -8.57 -9.28 2.65
N ASN A 234 -8.18 -9.59 1.42
CA ASN A 234 -8.98 -10.44 0.53
C ASN A 234 -9.00 -11.90 1.01
N ARG A 235 -7.86 -12.41 1.49
CA ARG A 235 -7.78 -13.75 2.09
C ARG A 235 -8.59 -13.86 3.39
N ALA A 236 -8.61 -12.80 4.20
CA ALA A 236 -9.50 -12.70 5.36
C ALA A 236 -10.99 -12.78 4.97
N ALA A 237 -11.37 -12.18 3.84
CA ALA A 237 -12.74 -12.30 3.32
C ALA A 237 -13.09 -13.75 2.96
N ALA A 238 -12.15 -14.48 2.33
CA ALA A 238 -12.32 -15.88 2.00
C ALA A 238 -12.38 -16.78 3.26
N TYR A 239 -11.52 -16.55 4.26
CA TYR A 239 -11.59 -17.25 5.54
C TYR A 239 -12.90 -17.00 6.27
N LYS A 240 -13.38 -15.75 6.28
CA LYS A 240 -14.69 -15.39 6.86
C LYS A 240 -15.81 -16.19 6.18
N ALA A 241 -15.79 -16.29 4.85
CA ALA A 241 -16.80 -17.04 4.10
C ALA A 241 -16.79 -18.55 4.39
N LEU A 242 -15.62 -19.10 4.76
CA LEU A 242 -15.48 -20.48 5.23
C LEU A 242 -15.80 -20.68 6.73
N GLY A 243 -16.19 -19.62 7.46
CA GLY A 243 -16.41 -19.67 8.91
C GLY A 243 -15.13 -19.75 9.75
N GLN A 244 -13.96 -19.58 9.14
CA GLN A 244 -12.67 -19.56 9.82
C GLN A 244 -12.40 -18.15 10.37
N ILE A 245 -13.11 -17.77 11.43
CA ILE A 245 -13.14 -16.38 11.92
C ILE A 245 -11.80 -15.93 12.50
N THR A 246 -11.11 -16.78 13.26
CA THR A 246 -9.80 -16.46 13.85
C THR A 246 -8.71 -16.29 12.80
N ASP A 247 -8.74 -17.11 11.74
CA ASP A 247 -7.89 -16.95 10.56
C ASP A 247 -8.11 -15.60 9.87
N ALA A 248 -9.38 -15.20 9.71
CA ALA A 248 -9.72 -13.91 9.13
C ALA A 248 -9.27 -12.74 10.01
N ILE A 249 -9.38 -12.83 11.34
CA ILE A 249 -8.91 -11.79 12.27
C ILE A 249 -7.39 -11.64 12.19
N ALA A 250 -6.66 -12.75 12.13
CA ALA A 250 -5.20 -12.74 12.01
C ALA A 250 -4.76 -12.07 10.70
N ASP A 251 -5.38 -12.42 9.58
CA ASP A 251 -5.08 -11.80 8.27
C ASP A 251 -5.44 -10.30 8.24
N CYS A 252 -6.57 -9.90 8.81
CA CYS A 252 -6.89 -8.48 8.93
C CYS A 252 -5.87 -7.72 9.80
N SER A 253 -5.37 -8.33 10.87
CA SER A 253 -4.37 -7.70 11.74
C SER A 253 -3.04 -7.53 11.03
N LEU A 254 -2.60 -8.53 10.26
CA LEU A 254 -1.43 -8.42 9.37
C LEU A 254 -1.62 -7.33 8.32
N ALA A 255 -2.80 -7.24 7.71
CA ALA A 255 -3.09 -6.19 6.72
C ALA A 255 -3.01 -4.78 7.33
N ILE A 256 -3.48 -4.60 8.57
CA ILE A 256 -3.46 -3.31 9.27
C ILE A 256 -2.04 -2.93 9.70
N ALA A 257 -1.24 -3.89 10.16
CA ALA A 257 0.17 -3.64 10.47
C ALA A 257 0.99 -3.27 9.22
N LEU A 258 0.64 -3.84 8.06
CA LEU A 258 1.27 -3.50 6.78
C LEU A 258 0.79 -2.17 6.20
N ASP A 259 -0.48 -1.82 6.36
CA ASP A 259 -1.05 -0.52 5.99
C ASP A 259 -2.07 -0.05 7.04
N GLY A 260 -1.61 0.81 7.93
CA GLY A 260 -2.40 1.33 9.05
C GLY A 260 -3.58 2.24 8.64
N ASN A 261 -3.66 2.66 7.38
CA ASN A 261 -4.77 3.45 6.84
C ASN A 261 -5.73 2.60 5.99
N TYR A 262 -5.53 1.29 5.92
CA TYR A 262 -6.33 0.44 5.06
C TYR A 262 -7.75 0.20 5.61
N LEU A 263 -8.65 1.14 5.30
CA LEU A 263 -10.04 1.19 5.79
C LEU A 263 -10.81 -0.13 5.61
N LYS A 264 -10.60 -0.83 4.49
CA LYS A 264 -11.26 -2.12 4.20
C LYS A 264 -10.84 -3.19 5.20
N ALA A 265 -9.56 -3.28 5.56
CA ALA A 265 -9.07 -4.26 6.54
C ALA A 265 -9.58 -3.96 7.95
N ILE A 266 -9.52 -2.68 8.37
CA ILE A 266 -10.02 -2.24 9.69
C ILE A 266 -11.53 -2.50 9.82
N SER A 267 -12.31 -2.11 8.81
CA SER A 267 -13.77 -2.34 8.80
C SER A 267 -14.13 -3.83 8.78
N ARG A 268 -13.34 -4.66 8.07
CA ARG A 268 -13.53 -6.11 8.05
C ARG A 268 -13.20 -6.71 9.42
N ARG A 269 -12.12 -6.29 10.07
CA ARG A 269 -11.76 -6.74 11.42
C ARG A 269 -12.80 -6.34 12.46
N ALA A 270 -13.33 -5.12 12.41
CA ALA A 270 -14.46 -4.70 13.24
C ALA A 270 -15.67 -5.63 13.07
N THR A 271 -15.96 -6.05 11.84
CA THR A 271 -17.05 -6.99 11.53
C THR A 271 -16.78 -8.39 12.09
N LEU A 272 -15.55 -8.86 12.04
CA LEU A 272 -15.16 -10.16 12.61
C LEU A 272 -15.23 -10.14 14.13
N TYR A 273 -14.80 -9.04 14.77
CA TYR A 273 -14.95 -8.84 16.20
C TYR A 273 -16.42 -8.77 16.63
N GLU A 274 -17.26 -8.08 15.85
CA GLU A 274 -18.72 -8.08 16.04
C GLU A 274 -19.31 -9.50 15.97
N MET A 275 -18.88 -10.31 15.00
CA MET A 275 -19.32 -11.71 14.87
C MET A 275 -18.98 -12.56 16.10
N ILE A 276 -17.79 -12.39 16.67
CA ILE A 276 -17.39 -13.08 17.91
C ILE A 276 -17.83 -12.36 19.18
N ARG A 277 -18.60 -11.27 19.06
CA ARG A 277 -19.10 -10.45 20.18
C ARG A 277 -17.99 -9.79 21.02
N ASP A 278 -16.79 -9.62 20.46
CA ASP A 278 -15.79 -8.71 21.03
C ASP A 278 -16.15 -7.28 20.64
N TYR A 279 -17.25 -6.77 21.20
CA TYR A 279 -17.77 -5.44 20.87
C TYR A 279 -16.81 -4.32 21.25
N GLY A 280 -15.96 -4.53 22.27
CA GLY A 280 -14.91 -3.59 22.64
C GLY A 280 -13.90 -3.39 21.51
N GLN A 281 -13.42 -4.47 20.90
CA GLN A 281 -12.51 -4.35 19.75
C GLN A 281 -13.19 -3.86 18.49
N ALA A 282 -14.43 -4.29 18.25
CA ALA A 282 -15.21 -3.78 17.13
C ALA A 282 -15.38 -2.25 17.24
N ALA A 283 -15.66 -1.71 18.43
CA ALA A 283 -15.73 -0.28 18.67
C ALA A 283 -14.39 0.42 18.43
N ASN A 284 -13.28 -0.13 18.95
CA ASN A 284 -11.94 0.42 18.73
C ASN A 284 -11.57 0.52 17.25
N ASP A 285 -11.82 -0.53 16.47
CA ASP A 285 -11.57 -0.52 15.01
C ASP A 285 -12.49 0.48 14.30
N LEU A 286 -13.77 0.60 14.69
CA LEU A 286 -14.69 1.59 14.11
C LEU A 286 -14.32 3.03 14.47
N GLN A 287 -13.81 3.29 15.67
CA GLN A 287 -13.25 4.59 16.06
C GLN A 287 -12.07 4.96 15.16
N ARG A 288 -11.18 4.00 14.87
CA ARG A 288 -10.07 4.20 13.92
C ARG A 288 -10.58 4.51 12.51
N VAL A 289 -11.61 3.80 12.02
CA VAL A 289 -12.27 4.10 10.73
C VAL A 289 -12.79 5.54 10.71
N VAL A 290 -13.54 5.96 11.74
CA VAL A 290 -14.08 7.32 11.85
C VAL A 290 -12.95 8.36 11.84
N ALA A 291 -11.87 8.13 12.58
CA ALA A 291 -10.73 9.04 12.64
C ALA A 291 -10.04 9.20 11.26
N ILE A 292 -9.83 8.11 10.53
CA ILE A 292 -9.25 8.15 9.18
C ILE A 292 -10.16 8.89 8.21
N LEU A 293 -11.47 8.62 8.22
CA LEU A 293 -12.44 9.29 7.35
C LEU A 293 -12.51 10.81 7.61
N ILE A 294 -12.43 11.24 8.88
CA ILE A 294 -12.35 12.66 9.24
C ILE A 294 -11.09 13.29 8.65
N LYS A 295 -9.93 12.65 8.84
CA LYS A 295 -8.65 13.13 8.28
C LYS A 295 -8.71 13.26 6.76
N GLN A 296 -9.28 12.27 6.07
CA GLN A 296 -9.48 12.31 4.62
C GLN A 296 -10.42 13.45 4.18
N ALA A 297 -11.43 13.79 4.98
CA ALA A 297 -12.35 14.90 4.69
C ALA A 297 -11.67 16.26 4.87
N GLU A 298 -10.85 16.41 5.91
CA GLU A 298 -10.07 17.62 6.18
C GLU A 298 -9.02 17.89 5.10
N GLU A 299 -8.29 16.85 4.66
CA GLU A 299 -7.28 16.96 3.59
C GLU A 299 -7.90 17.38 2.26
N LYS A 300 -9.07 16.82 1.90
CA LYS A 300 -9.79 17.20 0.67
C LYS A 300 -10.30 18.64 0.70
N THR A 301 -10.79 19.11 1.85
CA THR A 301 -11.28 20.49 2.02
C THR A 301 -10.17 21.52 1.77
N LYS A 302 -8.90 21.14 1.96
CA LYS A 302 -7.74 22.02 1.70
C LYS A 302 -7.30 22.05 0.23
N HIS A 303 -7.73 21.12 -0.63
CA HIS A 303 -7.10 20.93 -1.94
C HIS A 303 -7.99 21.20 -3.16
N PHE A 304 -9.34 21.12 -3.15
CA PHE A 304 -10.20 21.61 -4.25
C PHE A 304 -11.70 21.69 -3.87
N GLY A 305 -12.46 22.56 -4.55
CA GLY A 305 -13.91 22.75 -4.40
C GLY A 305 -14.79 21.56 -4.83
N HIS A 306 -16.02 21.55 -4.33
CA HIS A 306 -17.03 20.47 -4.36
C HIS A 306 -17.03 19.52 -5.59
N SER A 307 -16.95 18.22 -5.31
CA SER A 307 -17.25 17.13 -6.27
C SER A 307 -18.05 16.00 -5.59
N ASP A 308 -18.66 15.15 -6.40
CA ASP A 308 -19.54 14.01 -6.04
C ASP A 308 -18.91 13.00 -5.04
N ARG A 309 -17.57 12.92 -5.00
CA ARG A 309 -16.82 12.08 -4.05
C ARG A 309 -16.88 12.59 -2.60
N THR A 310 -17.17 13.86 -2.37
CA THR A 310 -17.36 14.41 -1.01
C THR A 310 -18.65 13.89 -0.39
N THR A 311 -19.70 13.70 -1.20
CA THR A 311 -20.99 13.13 -0.78
C THR A 311 -20.81 11.69 -0.30
N ASN A 312 -20.02 10.87 -1.02
CA ASN A 312 -19.73 9.49 -0.61
C ASN A 312 -18.96 9.43 0.71
N LEU A 313 -17.93 10.27 0.89
CA LEU A 313 -17.16 10.30 2.13
C LEU A 313 -18.01 10.74 3.34
N ALA A 314 -18.91 11.70 3.15
CA ALA A 314 -19.84 12.12 4.18
C ALA A 314 -20.83 11.00 4.56
N ASN A 315 -21.32 10.24 3.57
CA ASN A 315 -22.17 9.07 3.79
C ASN A 315 -21.42 7.96 4.53
N ASP A 316 -20.20 7.63 4.11
CA ASP A 316 -19.34 6.62 4.76
C ASP A 316 -19.06 6.99 6.21
N LEU A 317 -18.74 8.27 6.48
CA LEU A 317 -18.51 8.78 7.83
C LEU A 317 -19.77 8.70 8.69
N ARG A 318 -20.94 9.05 8.13
CA ARG A 318 -22.22 8.93 8.83
C ARG A 318 -22.53 7.47 9.17
N GLN A 319 -22.31 6.56 8.22
CA GLN A 319 -22.53 5.12 8.42
C GLN A 319 -21.57 4.56 9.47
N ALA A 320 -20.28 4.92 9.41
CA ALA A 320 -19.29 4.48 10.38
C ALA A 320 -19.62 4.97 11.81
N ARG A 321 -20.08 6.22 11.97
CA ARG A 321 -20.52 6.75 13.26
C ARG A 321 -21.77 6.06 13.80
N LEU A 322 -22.75 5.80 12.94
CA LEU A 322 -23.96 5.07 13.33
C LEU A 322 -23.58 3.66 13.81
N ARG A 323 -22.74 2.96 13.03
CA ARG A 323 -22.27 1.63 13.40
C ARG A 323 -21.47 1.64 14.70
N LEU A 324 -20.58 2.61 14.87
CA LEU A 324 -19.84 2.79 16.13
C LEU A 324 -20.79 2.93 17.32
N SER A 325 -21.77 3.83 17.23
CA SER A 325 -22.76 4.02 18.28
C SER A 325 -23.46 2.70 18.62
N THR A 326 -23.96 1.95 17.62
CA THR A 326 -24.63 0.67 17.87
C THR A 326 -23.73 -0.35 18.57
N ILE A 327 -22.46 -0.43 18.18
CA ILE A 327 -21.50 -1.37 18.77
C ILE A 327 -21.11 -0.95 20.20
N GLU A 328 -20.99 0.35 20.49
CA GLU A 328 -20.77 0.85 21.85
C GLU A 328 -21.96 0.55 22.77
N GLU A 329 -23.20 0.56 22.24
CA GLU A 329 -24.38 0.11 22.99
C GLU A 329 -24.34 -1.38 23.31
N GLU A 330 -23.96 -2.23 22.34
CA GLU A 330 -23.78 -3.66 22.57
C GLU A 330 -22.63 -3.97 23.54
N ALA A 331 -21.54 -3.21 23.48
CA ALA A 331 -20.41 -3.35 24.40
C ALA A 331 -20.82 -3.12 25.86
N ARG A 332 -21.75 -2.18 26.13
CA ARG A 332 -22.30 -1.93 27.47
C ARG A 332 -23.15 -3.07 28.03
N LYS A 333 -23.61 -4.00 27.18
CA LYS A 333 -24.40 -5.16 27.63
C LYS A 333 -23.53 -6.30 28.17
N GLU A 334 -22.20 -6.18 28.08
CA GLU A 334 -21.22 -7.16 28.58
C GLU A 334 -21.52 -8.60 28.15
N ILE A 335 -21.97 -8.75 26.90
CA ILE A 335 -22.32 -10.06 26.34
C ILE A 335 -21.01 -10.86 26.15
N PRO A 336 -20.95 -12.11 26.64
CA PRO A 336 -19.73 -12.93 26.51
C PRO A 336 -19.39 -13.23 25.04
N LEU A 337 -18.11 -13.47 24.77
CA LEU A 337 -17.64 -13.80 23.41
C LEU A 337 -18.36 -15.03 22.86
N ASN A 338 -18.40 -15.16 21.53
CA ASN A 338 -18.92 -16.36 20.88
C ASN A 338 -17.84 -17.43 20.78
N MET A 339 -17.80 -18.33 21.76
CA MET A 339 -16.75 -19.35 21.91
C MET A 339 -16.72 -20.35 20.74
N TYR A 340 -17.89 -20.68 20.17
CA TYR A 340 -18.00 -21.61 19.04
C TYR A 340 -17.37 -21.02 17.76
N LEU A 341 -17.67 -19.75 17.46
CA LEU A 341 -17.06 -19.06 16.32
C LEU A 341 -15.55 -18.85 16.49
N ILE A 342 -15.07 -18.61 17.71
CA ILE A 342 -13.64 -18.47 18.00
C ILE A 342 -12.89 -19.79 17.70
N LEU A 343 -13.43 -20.94 18.11
CA LEU A 343 -12.82 -22.24 17.77
C LEU A 343 -13.14 -22.72 16.34
N GLY A 344 -14.08 -22.07 15.64
CA GLY A 344 -14.51 -22.47 14.30
C GLY A 344 -15.20 -23.84 14.30
N ILE A 345 -16.05 -24.11 15.29
CA ILE A 345 -16.78 -25.37 15.45
C ILE A 345 -18.27 -25.12 15.69
N GLU A 346 -19.11 -26.09 15.33
CA GLU A 346 -20.55 -26.05 15.58
C GLU A 346 -20.89 -26.41 17.04
N PRO A 347 -22.03 -25.95 17.58
CA PRO A 347 -22.50 -26.33 18.92
C PRO A 347 -22.70 -27.83 19.11
N SER A 348 -22.90 -28.60 18.03
CA SER A 348 -23.01 -30.05 18.04
C SER A 348 -21.66 -30.79 18.12
N ALA A 349 -20.54 -30.08 18.07
CA ALA A 349 -19.21 -30.69 18.04
C ALA A 349 -18.91 -31.52 19.31
N SER A 350 -18.32 -32.69 19.12
CA SER A 350 -17.87 -33.57 20.19
C SER A 350 -16.66 -33.01 20.96
N ALA A 351 -16.41 -33.52 22.18
CA ALA A 351 -15.25 -33.10 22.97
C ALA A 351 -13.90 -33.35 22.27
N SER A 352 -13.81 -34.39 21.44
CA SER A 352 -12.60 -34.69 20.66
C SER A 352 -12.38 -33.66 19.54
N GLU A 353 -13.46 -33.21 18.89
CA GLU A 353 -13.43 -32.14 17.89
C GLU A 353 -13.04 -30.80 18.49
N VAL A 354 -13.60 -30.43 19.66
CA VAL A 354 -13.20 -29.23 20.41
C VAL A 354 -11.69 -29.24 20.66
N LYS A 355 -11.15 -30.36 21.17
CA LYS A 355 -9.71 -30.51 21.44
C LYS A 355 -8.86 -30.45 20.17
N LYS A 356 -9.33 -31.02 19.06
CA LYS A 356 -8.65 -30.99 17.76
C LYS A 356 -8.62 -29.57 17.19
N ALA A 357 -9.75 -28.85 17.25
CA ALA A 357 -9.87 -27.48 16.79
C ALA A 357 -8.94 -26.55 17.58
N TYR A 358 -8.94 -26.64 18.91
CA TYR A 358 -8.03 -25.88 19.77
C TYR A 358 -6.56 -26.12 19.41
N ARG A 359 -6.12 -27.38 19.28
CA ARG A 359 -4.74 -27.70 18.92
C ARG A 359 -4.34 -27.10 17.57
N LYS A 360 -5.24 -27.16 16.58
CA LYS A 360 -5.01 -26.58 15.25
C LYS A 360 -4.89 -25.05 15.35
N ALA A 361 -5.82 -24.39 16.03
CA ALA A 361 -5.84 -22.94 16.18
C ALA A 361 -4.64 -22.42 16.98
N ALA A 362 -4.32 -23.04 18.12
CA ALA A 362 -3.19 -22.67 18.96
C ALA A 362 -1.84 -22.81 18.23
N LEU A 363 -1.64 -23.89 17.45
CA LEU A 363 -0.40 -24.08 16.68
C LEU A 363 -0.22 -23.00 15.61
N ARG A 364 -1.33 -22.56 15.02
CA ARG A 364 -1.37 -21.65 13.89
C ARG A 364 -1.27 -20.18 14.30
N HIS A 365 -1.94 -19.81 15.38
CA HIS A 365 -1.97 -18.43 15.90
C HIS A 365 -1.06 -18.22 17.11
N HIS A 366 -0.02 -19.05 17.25
CA HIS A 366 0.98 -18.84 18.30
C HIS A 366 1.71 -17.51 18.07
N PRO A 367 1.85 -16.62 19.09
CA PRO A 367 2.42 -15.28 18.91
C PRO A 367 3.83 -15.29 18.32
N ASP A 368 4.66 -16.26 18.73
CA ASP A 368 6.04 -16.40 18.21
C ASP A 368 6.11 -16.66 16.69
N LYS A 369 5.08 -17.27 16.10
CA LYS A 369 5.05 -17.58 14.65
C LYS A 369 4.52 -16.43 13.80
N ALA A 370 3.73 -15.53 14.39
CA ALA A 370 3.05 -14.46 13.67
C ALA A 370 4.06 -13.47 13.06
N GLY A 371 5.10 -13.10 13.82
CA GLY A 371 6.17 -12.22 13.34
C GLY A 371 7.20 -12.89 12.42
N GLN A 372 7.46 -14.20 12.61
CA GLN A 372 8.44 -14.94 11.80
C GLN A 372 8.06 -15.05 10.32
N SER A 373 6.76 -14.98 10.01
CA SER A 373 6.27 -15.06 8.63
C SER A 373 6.61 -13.79 7.81
N LEU A 374 6.88 -12.67 8.48
CA LEU A 374 7.25 -11.39 7.86
C LEU A 374 8.77 -11.21 7.74
N ALA A 375 9.56 -11.90 8.56
CA ALA A 375 11.01 -11.71 8.71
C ALA A 375 11.88 -12.37 7.63
N ARG A 376 11.35 -12.65 6.43
CA ARG A 376 12.04 -13.44 5.38
C ARG A 376 13.00 -12.67 4.47
N SER A 377 13.29 -11.40 4.75
CA SER A 377 14.28 -10.65 3.98
C SER A 377 15.62 -10.64 4.70
N ASP A 378 16.64 -11.29 4.10
CA ASP A 378 18.05 -11.19 4.52
C ASP A 378 18.65 -9.79 4.24
N TYR A 379 17.85 -8.84 3.76
CA TYR A 379 18.28 -7.46 3.54
C TYR A 379 17.79 -6.55 4.68
N VAL A 380 18.78 -6.20 5.50
CA VAL A 380 18.85 -5.01 6.37
C VAL A 380 17.90 -5.02 7.57
N ASP A 381 18.52 -4.98 8.74
CA ASP A 381 17.98 -4.58 10.04
C ASP A 381 17.15 -3.29 9.91
N ASP A 382 15.83 -3.44 9.75
CA ASP A 382 14.90 -2.36 9.44
C ASP A 382 13.89 -2.25 10.59
N GLY A 383 14.07 -1.21 11.43
CA GLY A 383 13.24 -0.97 12.62
C GLY A 383 11.74 -0.94 12.35
N LEU A 384 11.35 -0.70 11.10
CA LEU A 384 9.97 -0.80 10.62
C LEU A 384 9.42 -2.23 10.70
N TRP A 385 10.14 -3.23 10.18
CA TRP A 385 9.69 -4.63 10.24
C TRP A 385 9.68 -5.15 11.68
N LYS A 386 10.49 -4.57 12.56
CA LYS A 386 10.44 -4.81 13.99
C LYS A 386 9.16 -4.25 14.61
N GLU A 387 8.80 -2.99 14.34
CA GLU A 387 7.54 -2.38 14.83
C GLU A 387 6.31 -3.13 14.31
N ILE A 388 6.27 -3.45 13.01
CA ILE A 388 5.23 -4.29 12.40
C ILE A 388 5.19 -5.66 13.09
N GLY A 389 6.36 -6.27 13.32
CA GLY A 389 6.47 -7.55 14.03
C GLY A 389 5.94 -7.48 15.47
N GLU A 390 6.19 -6.40 16.18
CA GLU A 390 5.69 -6.15 17.54
C GLU A 390 4.16 -5.94 17.57
N GLU A 391 3.60 -5.17 16.64
CA GLU A 391 2.14 -4.98 16.50
C GLU A 391 1.45 -6.32 16.18
N VAL A 392 1.99 -7.07 15.21
CA VAL A 392 1.49 -8.39 14.81
C VAL A 392 1.59 -9.39 15.97
N HIS A 393 2.68 -9.36 16.74
CA HIS A 393 2.82 -10.22 17.91
C HIS A 393 1.77 -9.90 18.98
N LYS A 394 1.52 -8.62 19.24
CA LYS A 394 0.49 -8.17 20.20
C LYS A 394 -0.90 -8.62 19.79
N ASP A 395 -1.26 -8.45 18.52
CA ASP A 395 -2.56 -8.90 18.00
C ASP A 395 -2.68 -10.43 18.03
N ALA A 396 -1.60 -11.16 17.71
CA ALA A 396 -1.57 -12.62 17.80
C ALA A 396 -1.68 -13.12 19.24
N ASP A 397 -1.03 -12.48 20.21
CA ASP A 397 -1.15 -12.81 21.65
C ASP A 397 -2.58 -12.65 22.15
N ARG A 398 -3.24 -11.56 21.76
CA ARG A 398 -4.67 -11.36 22.07
C ARG A 398 -5.53 -12.49 21.47
N LEU A 399 -5.33 -12.79 20.19
CA LEU A 399 -6.07 -13.84 19.50
C LEU A 399 -5.84 -15.21 20.15
N PHE A 400 -4.59 -15.51 20.53
CA PHE A 400 -4.22 -16.75 21.22
C PHE A 400 -4.91 -16.88 22.59
N LYS A 401 -4.99 -15.79 23.35
CA LYS A 401 -5.73 -15.74 24.62
C LYS A 401 -7.22 -16.02 24.44
N MET A 402 -7.86 -15.42 23.43
CA MET A 402 -9.28 -15.70 23.11
C MET A 402 -9.50 -17.17 22.73
N ILE A 403 -8.59 -17.76 21.94
CA ILE A 403 -8.64 -19.19 21.59
C ILE A 403 -8.52 -20.07 22.85
N GLY A 404 -7.65 -19.69 23.79
CA GLY A 404 -7.49 -20.37 25.08
C GLY A 404 -8.73 -20.30 25.95
N GLU A 405 -9.37 -19.13 26.04
CA GLU A 405 -10.62 -18.91 26.77
C GLU A 405 -11.75 -19.77 26.20
N ALA A 406 -11.91 -19.77 24.87
CA ALA A 406 -12.93 -20.57 24.20
C ALA A 406 -12.73 -22.07 24.46
N TYR A 407 -11.49 -22.55 24.46
CA TYR A 407 -11.20 -23.94 24.82
C TYR A 407 -11.50 -24.23 26.30
N ALA A 408 -11.12 -23.35 27.22
CA ALA A 408 -11.38 -23.52 28.65
C ALA A 408 -12.88 -23.59 28.99
N MET A 409 -13.72 -22.88 28.23
CA MET A 409 -15.18 -22.92 28.33
C MET A 409 -15.78 -24.18 27.70
N LEU A 410 -15.35 -24.54 26.49
CA LEU A 410 -15.99 -25.60 25.70
C LEU A 410 -15.46 -27.02 25.97
N SER A 411 -14.29 -27.15 26.60
CA SER A 411 -13.72 -28.45 26.93
C SER A 411 -14.25 -29.06 28.22
N ASP A 412 -14.75 -28.24 29.14
CA ASP A 412 -15.40 -28.66 30.38
C ASP A 412 -16.92 -28.87 30.14
N PRO A 413 -17.46 -30.08 30.37
CA PRO A 413 -18.87 -30.36 30.09
C PRO A 413 -19.85 -29.49 30.88
N ALA A 414 -19.53 -29.13 32.13
CA ALA A 414 -20.40 -28.32 32.97
C ALA A 414 -20.40 -26.86 32.50
N LYS A 415 -19.22 -26.28 32.23
CA LYS A 415 -19.10 -24.91 31.70
C LYS A 415 -19.74 -24.80 30.32
N ARG A 416 -19.52 -25.77 29.44
CA ARG A 416 -20.15 -25.81 28.12
C ARG A 416 -21.67 -25.87 28.22
N SER A 417 -22.20 -26.74 29.07
CA SER A 417 -23.66 -26.84 29.27
C SER A 417 -24.26 -25.54 29.81
N GLN A 418 -23.57 -24.85 30.72
CA GLN A 418 -24.03 -23.56 31.23
C GLN A 418 -24.01 -22.48 30.13
N TYR A 419 -22.92 -22.41 29.37
CA TYR A 419 -22.79 -21.50 28.24
C TYR A 419 -23.90 -21.73 27.20
N ASP A 420 -24.18 -22.99 26.85
CA ASP A 420 -25.24 -23.36 25.91
C ASP A 420 -26.64 -22.96 26.41
N LEU A 421 -26.90 -23.10 27.71
CA LEU A 421 -28.15 -22.65 28.33
C LEU A 421 -28.31 -21.13 28.22
N GLU A 422 -27.26 -20.38 28.51
CA GLU A 422 -27.26 -18.92 28.40
C GLU A 422 -27.43 -18.45 26.94
N GLU A 423 -26.79 -19.12 25.98
CA GLU A 423 -26.99 -18.87 24.55
C GLU A 423 -28.43 -19.16 24.12
N ALA A 424 -29.02 -20.26 24.59
CA ALA A 424 -30.42 -20.62 24.30
C ALA A 424 -31.39 -19.56 24.86
N MET A 425 -31.15 -19.09 26.09
CA MET A 425 -31.95 -18.01 26.70
C MET A 425 -31.84 -16.67 25.95
N ARG A 426 -30.69 -16.41 25.31
CA ARG A 426 -30.47 -15.20 24.50
C ARG A 426 -31.15 -15.28 23.13
N ASN A 427 -31.20 -16.49 22.55
CA ASN A 427 -31.80 -16.73 21.25
C ASN A 427 -33.33 -16.92 21.30
N ASP A 428 -33.94 -16.98 22.50
CA ASP A 428 -35.39 -17.12 22.66
C ASP A 428 -36.15 -15.93 22.01
N PRO A 429 -37.01 -16.19 21.00
CA PRO A 429 -37.75 -15.16 20.29
C PRO A 429 -38.69 -14.36 21.20
N LYS A 430 -39.12 -14.87 22.36
CA LYS A 430 -39.99 -14.15 23.30
C LYS A 430 -39.31 -12.95 23.96
N LYS A 431 -37.97 -12.90 24.03
CA LYS A 431 -37.23 -11.70 24.48
C LYS A 431 -36.94 -10.72 23.34
N ARG A 432 -36.89 -11.18 22.08
CA ARG A 432 -36.68 -10.31 20.91
C ARG A 432 -37.90 -9.43 20.60
N SER A 433 -39.11 -9.81 20.99
CA SER A 433 -40.33 -9.02 20.76
C SER A 433 -40.42 -7.72 21.60
N GLY A 434 -39.54 -7.52 22.57
CA GLY A 434 -39.44 -6.26 23.33
C GLY A 434 -38.46 -5.23 22.77
N SER A 435 -37.68 -5.58 21.74
CA SER A 435 -36.56 -4.73 21.26
C SER A 435 -36.24 -4.92 19.76
N SER A 436 -37.24 -5.15 18.91
CA SER A 436 -37.01 -5.44 17.48
C SER A 436 -38.00 -4.74 16.54
N THR A 437 -37.96 -3.41 16.49
CA THR A 437 -38.03 -2.73 15.19
C THR A 437 -36.61 -2.55 14.72
N TYR A 438 -36.11 -3.41 13.83
CA TYR A 438 -35.10 -3.14 12.80
C TYR A 438 -34.73 -4.49 12.18
N ARG A 439 -35.58 -4.95 11.26
CA ARG A 439 -35.30 -6.08 10.38
C ARG A 439 -35.04 -5.51 8.98
N ASN A 440 -33.92 -5.92 8.40
CA ASN A 440 -33.54 -5.89 6.98
C ASN A 440 -33.28 -4.54 6.29
N THR A 441 -31.99 -4.18 6.22
CA THR A 441 -31.33 -3.71 4.99
C THR A 441 -29.86 -4.13 4.96
N TYR A 442 -29.58 -5.44 4.93
CA TYR A 442 -28.34 -5.96 4.35
C TYR A 442 -28.72 -6.86 3.18
N ARG A 443 -29.05 -6.21 2.05
CA ARG A 443 -29.12 -6.85 0.74
C ARG A 443 -28.40 -5.93 -0.25
N SER A 444 -27.26 -6.43 -0.73
CA SER A 444 -26.62 -6.09 -2.00
C SER A 444 -26.07 -4.66 -2.17
N SER A 445 -24.81 -4.47 -1.77
CA SER A 445 -23.92 -3.48 -2.42
C SER A 445 -22.43 -3.82 -2.23
N GLU A 446 -22.06 -5.09 -2.43
CA GLU A 446 -20.66 -5.49 -2.70
C GLU A 446 -20.61 -6.36 -3.96
N LEU A 447 -20.93 -5.73 -5.08
CA LEU A 447 -20.53 -6.16 -6.43
C LEU A 447 -20.50 -4.88 -7.27
N SER A 448 -19.33 -4.25 -7.36
CA SER A 448 -18.81 -3.55 -8.54
C SER A 448 -17.47 -2.89 -8.23
N ILE A 449 -16.44 -3.51 -8.81
CA ILE A 449 -15.08 -3.04 -9.14
C ILE A 449 -14.11 -2.81 -7.97
#